data_AF-A0AAU3WEE9-F1
#
_entry.id   AF-A0AAU3WEE9-F1
#
_cell.length_a   1.000
_cell.length_b   1.000
_cell.length_c   1.000
_cell.angle_alpha   90.00
_cell.angle_beta   90.00
_cell.angle_gamma   90.00
#
_symmetry.space_group_name_H-M   'P 1'
#
loop_
_entity.id
_entity.type
_entity.pdbx_description
1 polymer ?
#
loop_
_entity_poly.entity_id
_entity_poly.type
_entity_poly.pdbx_seq_one_letter_code
_entity_poly.pdbx_strand_id
1 'polypeptide(L)'
;MRIRIDAVDLPGSTCPAPADAAFATYGNIHVAVQRRDRPAEVLEPHPGDAESATWTLDCTATTSPTGTDVTGPYVQNRLGRRFIYLSWGTVDESGVFTMFRRAKLMLDTIPAEVLAAAARDGLLVGRLGLTDTGGTPLCARVEPPRITWTAEAGD
;
A
#
# COMPACT_ATOMS: atom_id res chain seq x y z
N MET A 1 -11.49 13.49 -1.26
CA MET A 1 -11.45 12.40 -0.26
C MET A 1 -9.99 12.03 -0.04
N ARG A 2 -9.60 11.67 1.17
CA ARG A 2 -8.28 11.12 1.47
C ARG A 2 -8.37 9.60 1.67
N ILE A 3 -7.32 8.88 1.28
CA ILE A 3 -7.12 7.48 1.71
C ILE A 3 -5.96 7.47 2.68
N ARG A 4 -6.20 7.07 3.93
CA ARG A 4 -5.14 6.79 4.91
C ARG A 4 -4.87 5.30 4.96
N ILE A 5 -3.60 4.92 4.88
CA ILE A 5 -3.16 3.54 5.10
C ILE A 5 -2.40 3.56 6.41
N ASP A 6 -2.88 2.79 7.39
CA ASP A 6 -2.23 2.62 8.69
C ASP A 6 -1.74 1.17 8.79
N ALA A 7 -0.43 1.01 8.91
CA ALA A 7 0.22 -0.28 8.84
C ALA A 7 1.06 -0.56 10.07
N VAL A 8 1.04 -1.81 10.53
CA VAL A 8 1.80 -2.33 11.66
C VAL A 8 2.46 -3.65 11.28
N ASP A 9 3.14 -4.32 12.22
CA ASP A 9 3.70 -5.66 12.01
C ASP A 9 4.61 -5.70 10.78
N LEU A 10 5.62 -4.81 10.76
CA LEU A 10 6.59 -4.75 9.69
C LEU A 10 7.63 -5.90 9.83
N PRO A 11 8.18 -6.43 8.72
CA PRO A 11 8.96 -7.68 8.70
C PRO A 11 10.39 -7.56 9.23
N GLY A 12 10.82 -6.36 9.65
CA GLY A 12 12.20 -6.05 10.02
C GLY A 12 12.99 -5.42 8.87
N SER A 13 14.23 -5.02 9.16
CA SER A 13 15.11 -4.32 8.20
C SER A 13 15.84 -5.25 7.23
N THR A 14 15.62 -6.57 7.32
CA THR A 14 16.21 -7.57 6.43
C THR A 14 15.20 -8.62 5.99
N CYS A 15 15.40 -9.21 4.81
CA CYS A 15 14.63 -10.39 4.40
C CYS A 15 15.43 -11.28 3.44
N PRO A 16 15.18 -12.60 3.41
CA PRO A 16 15.85 -13.50 2.48
C PRO A 16 15.69 -13.06 1.02
N ALA A 17 16.78 -13.16 0.26
CA ALA A 17 16.73 -12.96 -1.18
C ALA A 17 16.18 -14.23 -1.88
N PRO A 18 15.67 -14.13 -3.12
CA PRO A 18 15.37 -15.28 -3.95
C PRO A 18 16.56 -16.23 -4.07
N ALA A 19 16.31 -17.53 -4.20
CA ALA A 19 17.37 -18.55 -4.22
C ALA A 19 18.36 -18.40 -5.39
N ASP A 20 17.97 -17.71 -6.46
CA ASP A 20 18.76 -17.41 -7.65
C ASP A 20 19.50 -16.06 -7.57
N ALA A 21 19.36 -15.31 -6.47
CA ALA A 21 20.09 -14.07 -6.27
C ALA A 21 21.57 -14.32 -5.97
N ALA A 22 22.44 -13.40 -6.41
CA ALA A 22 23.88 -13.44 -6.13
C ALA A 22 24.24 -13.14 -4.66
N PHE A 23 23.25 -12.83 -3.82
CA PHE A 23 23.38 -12.49 -2.41
C PHE A 23 22.27 -13.19 -1.61
N ALA A 24 22.49 -13.43 -0.32
CA ALA A 24 21.58 -14.23 0.50
C ALA A 24 20.39 -13.44 1.10
N THR A 25 20.55 -12.13 1.32
CA THR A 25 19.62 -11.34 2.12
C THR A 25 19.57 -9.90 1.62
N TYR A 26 18.37 -9.36 1.47
CA TYR A 26 18.17 -7.91 1.34
C TYR A 26 18.34 -7.26 2.71
N GLY A 27 19.09 -6.17 2.78
CA GLY A 27 19.22 -5.33 3.96
C GLY A 27 18.68 -3.92 3.72
N ASN A 28 18.53 -3.15 4.79
CA ASN A 28 18.00 -1.80 4.76
C ASN A 28 16.68 -1.68 3.97
N ILE A 29 15.78 -2.66 4.18
CA ILE A 29 14.53 -2.71 3.42
C ILE A 29 13.57 -1.65 3.93
N HIS A 30 12.84 -1.05 3.00
CA HIS A 30 11.83 -0.02 3.26
C HIS A 30 10.54 -0.36 2.50
N VAL A 31 9.42 0.13 3.02
CA VAL A 31 8.12 0.10 2.35
C VAL A 31 7.69 1.51 1.98
N ALA A 32 7.09 1.67 0.80
CA ALA A 32 6.59 2.95 0.33
C ALA A 32 5.37 2.79 -0.58
N VAL A 33 4.57 3.85 -0.74
CA VAL A 33 3.46 3.85 -1.71
C VAL A 33 3.99 4.24 -3.09
N GLN A 34 3.79 3.39 -4.10
CA GLN A 34 4.32 3.63 -5.44
C GLN A 34 3.36 4.45 -6.30
N ARG A 35 3.87 5.50 -6.96
CA ARG A 35 3.08 6.31 -7.90
C ARG A 35 2.67 5.50 -9.13
N ARG A 36 1.47 5.80 -9.64
CA ARG A 36 0.96 5.24 -10.91
C ARG A 36 1.84 5.70 -12.07
N ASP A 37 2.19 4.74 -12.92
CA ASP A 37 2.98 4.92 -14.15
C ASP A 37 4.39 5.51 -13.94
N ARG A 38 4.84 5.66 -12.70
CA ARG A 38 6.18 6.14 -12.34
C ARG A 38 6.79 5.28 -11.22
N PRO A 39 7.29 4.06 -11.53
CA PRO A 39 7.71 3.10 -10.51
C PRO A 39 8.85 3.56 -9.59
N ALA A 40 9.71 4.47 -10.07
CA ALA A 40 10.80 5.06 -9.29
C ALA A 40 10.31 6.17 -8.32
N GLU A 41 9.11 6.71 -8.53
CA GLU A 41 8.51 7.70 -7.63
C GLU A 41 7.71 6.97 -6.55
N VAL A 42 8.27 6.96 -5.34
CA VAL A 42 7.64 6.40 -4.15
C VAL A 42 7.38 7.50 -3.12
N LEU A 43 6.25 7.39 -2.42
CA LEU A 43 5.84 8.32 -1.38
C LEU A 43 6.29 7.79 -0.02
N GLU A 44 7.00 8.64 0.72
CA GLU A 44 7.36 8.48 2.14
C GLU A 44 7.80 7.06 2.48
N PRO A 45 9.00 6.62 2.05
CA PRO A 45 9.54 5.33 2.45
C PRO A 45 9.69 5.24 3.97
N HIS A 46 9.21 4.15 4.56
CA HIS A 46 9.37 3.82 5.97
C HIS A 46 10.31 2.62 6.14
N PRO A 47 11.22 2.62 7.13
CA PRO A 47 12.07 1.47 7.43
C PRO A 47 11.25 0.21 7.73
N GLY A 48 11.73 -0.95 7.29
CA GLY A 48 11.07 -2.24 7.51
C GLY A 48 11.04 -2.68 8.98
N ASP A 49 11.78 -2.04 9.87
CA ASP A 49 11.78 -2.25 11.32
C ASP A 49 11.10 -1.11 12.10
N ALA A 50 10.42 -0.19 11.42
CA ALA A 50 9.60 0.80 12.09
C ALA A 50 8.42 0.13 12.85
N GLU A 51 8.00 0.73 13.96
CA GLU A 51 6.85 0.26 14.74
C GLU A 51 5.55 0.29 13.93
N SER A 52 5.40 1.31 13.08
CA SER A 52 4.26 1.51 12.20
C SER A 52 4.66 2.32 10.97
N ALA A 53 3.81 2.28 9.94
CA ALA A 53 3.93 3.12 8.76
C ALA A 53 2.55 3.66 8.37
N THR A 54 2.46 4.97 8.15
CA THR A 54 1.23 5.63 7.71
C THR A 54 1.48 6.44 6.45
N TRP A 55 0.52 6.39 5.53
CA TRP A 55 0.49 7.24 4.35
C TRP A 55 -0.89 7.86 4.18
N THR A 56 -0.94 9.10 3.71
CA THR A 56 -2.20 9.75 3.31
C THR A 56 -2.16 10.13 1.84
N LEU A 57 -3.16 9.69 1.08
CA LEU A 57 -3.22 9.86 -0.37
C LEU A 57 -4.42 10.73 -0.74
N ASP A 58 -4.16 11.82 -1.44
CA ASP A 58 -5.23 12.63 -2.03
C ASP A 58 -5.87 11.89 -3.21
N CYS A 59 -7.20 11.75 -3.14
CA CYS A 59 -7.99 11.05 -4.13
C CYS A 59 -9.28 11.81 -4.48
N THR A 60 -9.74 11.57 -5.71
CA THR A 60 -11.07 12.00 -6.17
C THR A 60 -12.02 10.81 -6.11
N ALA A 61 -13.12 10.97 -5.39
CA ALA A 61 -14.22 10.03 -5.35
C ALA A 61 -15.39 10.58 -6.18
N THR A 62 -15.82 9.84 -7.20
CA THR A 62 -16.95 10.18 -8.05
C THR A 62 -18.08 9.19 -7.78
N THR A 63 -19.16 9.66 -7.16
CA THR A 63 -20.33 8.82 -6.86
C THR A 63 -21.28 8.79 -8.05
N SER A 64 -21.79 7.61 -8.38
CA SER A 64 -22.78 7.38 -9.44
C SER A 64 -23.78 6.30 -9.02
N PRO A 65 -24.89 6.10 -9.77
CA PRO A 65 -25.83 5.02 -9.50
C PRO A 65 -25.22 3.61 -9.54
N THR A 66 -24.10 3.42 -10.25
CA THR A 66 -23.41 2.11 -10.35
C THR A 66 -22.34 1.91 -9.29
N GLY A 67 -22.10 2.90 -8.42
CA GLY A 67 -21.12 2.83 -7.34
C GLY A 67 -20.24 4.08 -7.24
N THR A 68 -19.25 4.00 -6.35
CA THR A 68 -18.28 5.06 -6.11
C THR A 68 -16.96 4.73 -6.78
N ASP A 69 -16.48 5.65 -7.60
CA ASP A 69 -15.25 5.51 -8.37
C ASP A 69 -14.11 6.32 -7.73
N VAL A 70 -12.97 5.68 -7.44
CA VAL A 70 -11.84 6.36 -6.78
C VAL A 70 -10.63 6.47 -7.69
N THR A 71 -10.15 7.69 -7.91
CA THR A 71 -8.96 7.97 -8.73
C THR A 71 -7.95 8.82 -7.95
N GLY A 72 -6.68 8.75 -8.36
CA GLY A 72 -5.61 9.56 -7.78
C GLY A 72 -4.24 9.17 -8.32
N PRO A 73 -3.18 9.92 -8.00
CA PRO A 73 -1.82 9.66 -8.50
C PRO A 73 -1.25 8.31 -8.06
N TYR A 74 -1.73 7.77 -6.94
CA TYR A 74 -1.28 6.50 -6.35
C TYR A 74 -2.29 5.35 -6.55
N VAL A 75 -3.48 5.64 -7.08
CA VAL A 75 -4.50 4.64 -7.40
C VAL A 75 -4.23 4.08 -8.79
N GLN A 76 -3.79 2.83 -8.83
CA GLN A 76 -3.57 2.07 -10.05
C GLN A 76 -4.91 1.73 -10.69
N ASN A 77 -4.94 1.71 -12.02
CA ASN A 77 -6.08 1.22 -12.79
C ASN A 77 -5.53 0.37 -13.94
N ARG A 78 -5.47 -0.95 -13.75
CA ARG A 78 -4.96 -1.90 -14.76
C ARG A 78 -5.86 -3.11 -14.86
N LEU A 79 -6.14 -3.55 -16.08
CA LEU A 79 -7.00 -4.69 -16.38
C LEU A 79 -8.38 -4.59 -15.69
N GLY A 80 -8.93 -3.37 -15.61
CA GLY A 80 -10.23 -3.10 -14.96
C GLY A 80 -10.22 -3.14 -13.44
N ARG A 81 -9.07 -3.34 -12.78
CA ARG A 81 -8.96 -3.40 -11.31
C ARG A 81 -8.29 -2.15 -10.76
N ARG A 82 -8.76 -1.73 -9.58
CA ARG A 82 -8.23 -0.59 -8.84
C ARG A 82 -7.54 -1.04 -7.57
N PHE A 83 -6.34 -0.54 -7.36
CA PHE A 83 -5.53 -0.90 -6.20
C PHE A 83 -4.46 0.14 -5.92
N ILE A 84 -3.87 0.11 -4.73
CA ILE A 84 -2.70 0.89 -4.36
C ILE A 84 -1.50 -0.05 -4.29
N TYR A 85 -0.34 0.36 -4.80
CA TYR A 85 0.89 -0.41 -4.65
C TYR A 85 1.60 -0.01 -3.36
N LEU A 86 1.82 -1.00 -2.48
CA LEU A 86 2.92 -0.95 -1.51
C LEU A 86 4.13 -1.64 -2.14
N SER A 87 5.24 -0.91 -2.22
CA SER A 87 6.51 -1.39 -2.75
C SER A 87 7.50 -1.60 -1.64
N TRP A 88 8.13 -2.77 -1.62
CA TRP A 88 9.29 -3.08 -0.81
C TRP A 88 10.54 -2.92 -1.65
N GLY A 89 11.53 -2.25 -1.10
CA GLY A 89 12.80 -1.99 -1.76
C GLY A 89 13.93 -1.83 -0.77
N THR A 90 15.15 -1.95 -1.26
CA THR A 90 16.36 -1.58 -0.50
C THR A 90 16.64 -0.11 -0.71
N VAL A 91 17.15 0.56 0.33
CA VAL A 91 17.65 1.93 0.22
C VAL A 91 19.18 1.89 0.33
N ASP A 92 19.88 2.46 -0.65
CA ASP A 92 21.35 2.53 -0.62
C ASP A 92 21.85 3.75 0.18
N GLU A 93 23.17 3.90 0.28
CA GLU A 93 23.81 5.01 1.01
C GLU A 93 23.46 6.40 0.44
N SER A 94 23.07 6.47 -0.84
CA SER A 94 22.63 7.71 -1.50
C SER A 94 21.14 7.98 -1.33
N GLY A 95 20.41 7.10 -0.64
CA GLY A 95 18.97 7.19 -0.42
C GLY A 95 18.14 6.67 -1.59
N VAL A 96 18.73 6.00 -2.58
CA VAL A 96 17.99 5.51 -3.75
C VAL A 96 17.22 4.24 -3.37
N PHE A 97 15.90 4.30 -3.60
CA PHE A 97 15.00 3.16 -3.38
C PHE A 97 14.98 2.22 -4.60
N THR A 98 15.41 0.98 -4.40
CA THR A 98 15.36 -0.08 -5.42
C THR A 98 14.34 -1.14 -5.04
N MET A 99 13.20 -1.15 -5.71
CA MET A 99 12.09 -2.08 -5.47
C MET A 99 12.47 -3.53 -5.82
N PHE A 100 12.17 -4.49 -4.93
CA PHE A 100 12.28 -5.93 -5.21
C PHE A 100 10.95 -6.69 -5.06
N ARG A 101 9.94 -6.12 -4.39
CA ARG A 101 8.67 -6.81 -4.11
C ARG A 101 7.51 -5.82 -3.99
N ARG A 102 6.27 -6.27 -4.26
CA ARG A 102 5.06 -5.44 -4.15
C ARG A 102 3.85 -6.18 -3.60
N ALA A 103 3.02 -5.45 -2.87
CA ALA A 103 1.66 -5.78 -2.52
C ALA A 103 0.66 -4.82 -3.21
N LYS A 104 -0.55 -5.30 -3.47
CA LYS A 104 -1.65 -4.56 -4.12
C LYS A 104 -2.80 -4.47 -3.12
N LEU A 105 -3.02 -3.30 -2.54
CA LEU A 105 -4.19 -3.06 -1.68
C LEU A 105 -5.40 -2.86 -2.58
N MET A 106 -6.28 -3.86 -2.61
CA MET A 106 -7.34 -3.95 -3.61
C MET A 106 -8.54 -3.09 -3.23
N LEU A 107 -8.81 -2.04 -4.01
CA LEU A 107 -9.93 -1.12 -3.76
C LEU A 107 -11.27 -1.69 -4.26
N ASP A 108 -11.25 -2.61 -5.23
CA ASP A 108 -12.42 -3.31 -5.75
C ASP A 108 -13.06 -4.28 -4.74
N THR A 109 -12.35 -4.58 -3.65
CA THR A 109 -12.86 -5.45 -2.56
C THR A 109 -13.46 -4.69 -1.39
N ILE A 110 -13.47 -3.35 -1.45
CA ILE A 110 -14.07 -2.52 -0.41
C ILE A 110 -15.59 -2.62 -0.51
N PRO A 111 -16.31 -2.89 0.60
CA PRO A 111 -17.77 -2.87 0.60
C PRO A 111 -18.30 -1.51 0.12
N ALA A 112 -19.33 -1.54 -0.75
CA ALA A 112 -19.82 -0.35 -1.43
C ALA A 112 -20.32 0.73 -0.45
N GLU A 113 -20.90 0.32 0.67
CA GLU A 113 -21.38 1.18 1.75
C GLU A 113 -20.24 1.88 2.49
N VAL A 114 -19.11 1.20 2.71
CA VAL A 114 -17.91 1.78 3.31
C VAL A 114 -17.32 2.82 2.37
N LEU A 115 -17.23 2.49 1.07
CA LEU A 115 -16.67 3.42 0.11
C LEU A 115 -17.57 4.66 -0.11
N ALA A 116 -18.89 4.46 -0.14
CA ALA A 116 -19.85 5.55 -0.24
C ALA A 116 -19.84 6.43 1.02
N ALA A 117 -19.69 5.85 2.22
CA ALA A 117 -19.52 6.60 3.46
C ALA A 117 -18.24 7.42 3.42
N ALA A 118 -17.10 6.82 3.08
CA ALA A 118 -15.82 7.54 2.97
C ALA A 118 -15.86 8.68 1.92
N ALA A 119 -16.58 8.49 0.81
CA ALA A 119 -16.75 9.55 -0.19
C ALA A 119 -17.56 10.74 0.32
N ARG A 120 -18.53 10.51 1.22
CA ARG A 120 -19.30 11.57 1.89
C ARG A 120 -18.52 12.21 3.03
N ASP A 121 -17.90 11.38 3.87
CA ASP A 121 -17.30 11.78 5.15
C ASP A 121 -15.86 12.28 4.97
N GLY A 122 -15.23 11.96 3.85
CA GLY A 122 -13.96 12.54 3.41
C GLY A 122 -12.73 11.66 3.61
N LEU A 123 -12.82 10.56 4.38
CA LEU A 123 -11.69 9.69 4.69
C LEU A 123 -12.03 8.19 4.57
N LEU A 124 -11.23 7.47 3.79
CA LEU A 124 -11.17 6.01 3.75
C LEU A 124 -9.90 5.54 4.47
N VAL A 125 -10.01 4.63 5.43
CA VAL A 125 -8.86 4.11 6.18
C VAL A 125 -8.66 2.62 5.92
N GLY A 126 -7.48 2.25 5.47
CA GLY A 126 -7.05 0.85 5.31
C GLY A 126 -6.07 0.45 6.40
N ARG A 127 -6.37 -0.59 7.18
CA ARG A 127 -5.54 -1.10 8.27
C ARG A 127 -5.05 -2.52 8.01
N LEU A 128 -3.74 -2.76 8.13
CA LEU A 128 -3.13 -4.06 7.81
C LEU A 128 -1.81 -4.31 8.55
N GLY A 129 -1.46 -5.59 8.71
CA GLY A 129 -0.09 -6.02 9.04
C GLY A 129 0.76 -6.20 7.79
N LEU A 130 2.07 -5.91 7.86
CA LEU A 130 2.97 -5.89 6.71
C LEU A 130 3.90 -7.11 6.58
N THR A 131 3.77 -8.10 7.47
CA THR A 131 4.53 -9.35 7.45
C THR A 131 3.67 -10.53 6.97
N ASP A 132 4.05 -11.20 5.88
CA ASP A 132 3.34 -12.37 5.38
C ASP A 132 3.46 -13.59 6.31
N THR A 133 2.77 -14.68 5.99
CA THR A 133 2.77 -15.90 6.82
C THR A 133 4.14 -16.59 6.91
N GLY A 134 5.09 -16.22 6.06
CA GLY A 134 6.47 -16.71 6.09
C GLY A 134 7.41 -15.82 6.89
N GLY A 135 6.91 -14.74 7.53
CA GLY A 135 7.76 -13.78 8.23
C GLY A 135 8.49 -12.82 7.30
N THR A 136 8.05 -12.68 6.04
CA THR A 136 8.72 -11.84 5.03
C THR A 136 7.80 -10.70 4.56
N PRO A 137 8.30 -9.73 3.79
CA PRO A 137 7.49 -8.58 3.42
C PRO A 137 6.23 -8.97 2.64
N LEU A 138 5.08 -8.41 3.04
CA LEU A 138 3.78 -8.67 2.42
C LEU A 138 3.82 -8.42 0.91
N CYS A 139 3.17 -9.28 0.13
CA CYS A 139 3.18 -9.21 -1.32
C CYS A 139 1.84 -9.61 -1.95
N ALA A 140 1.79 -9.64 -3.28
CA ALA A 140 0.63 -10.09 -4.07
C ALA A 140 -0.64 -9.24 -3.83
N ARG A 141 -1.83 -9.83 -3.88
CA ARG A 141 -3.10 -9.13 -3.64
C ARG A 141 -3.38 -9.11 -2.15
N VAL A 142 -3.76 -7.94 -1.65
CA VAL A 142 -4.18 -7.73 -0.26
C VAL A 142 -5.65 -7.34 -0.30
N GLU A 143 -6.47 -8.26 0.19
CA GLU A 143 -7.93 -8.21 0.24
C GLU A 143 -8.35 -8.59 1.68
N PRO A 144 -9.56 -8.25 2.15
CA PRO A 144 -10.05 -8.73 3.45
C PRO A 144 -9.95 -10.27 3.57
N PRO A 145 -9.61 -10.83 4.75
CA PRO A 145 -9.45 -10.15 6.04
C PRO A 145 -8.05 -9.56 6.28
N ARG A 146 -7.12 -9.63 5.32
CA ARG A 146 -5.75 -9.17 5.51
C ARG A 146 -5.63 -7.66 5.66
N ILE A 147 -6.58 -6.93 5.11
CA ILE A 147 -6.79 -5.49 5.29
C ILE A 147 -8.22 -5.25 5.74
N THR A 148 -8.40 -4.33 6.68
CA THR A 148 -9.71 -3.81 7.08
C THR A 148 -9.88 -2.41 6.52
N TRP A 149 -11.03 -2.13 5.90
CA TRP A 149 -11.37 -0.82 5.37
C TRP A 149 -12.51 -0.21 6.17
N THR A 150 -12.38 1.05 6.59
CA THR A 150 -13.42 1.81 7.29
C THR A 150 -13.56 3.21 6.72
N ALA A 151 -14.78 3.75 6.78
CA ALA A 151 -15.02 5.17 6.56
C ALA A 151 -14.85 5.92 7.88
N GLU A 152 -14.19 7.07 7.82
CA GLU A 152 -13.99 7.96 8.96
C GLU A 152 -14.30 9.41 8.52
N ALA A 153 -14.56 10.29 9.48
CA ALA A 153 -14.67 11.72 9.20
C ALA A 153 -13.29 12.24 8.77
N GLY A 154 -13.25 12.97 7.65
CA GLY A 154 -12.09 13.75 7.29
C GLY A 154 -11.98 14.97 8.20
N ASP A 155 -10.75 15.26 8.66
CA ASP A 155 -10.43 16.57 9.24
C ASP A 155 -10.58 17.69 8.21
#